data_AF-A0A6A9SKU1-F1
#
_entry.id   AF-A0A6A9SKU1-F1
#
_cell.length_a   1.000
_cell.length_b   1.000
_cell.length_c   1.000
_cell.angle_alpha   90.00
_cell.angle_beta   90.00
_cell.angle_gamma   90.00
#
_symmetry.space_group_name_H-M   'P 1'
#
loop_
_entity.id
_entity.type
_entity.pdbx_description
1 polymer ?
#
loop_
_entity_poly.entity_id
_entity_poly.type
_entity_poly.pdbx_seq_one_letter_code
_entity_poly.pdbx_strand_id
1 'polypeptide(L)'
;MYDESFSRDWDGEELDREEAVWRAYALGVAAALGDRNPEEYRQLVAAAGRSLVEMAYDEGKTSAADLDSRLASEDGDVDPSEFPSRERAVWSKLITYKDAEGGDVETSGSGSDRVDLPELLDRMDVDTLPKKDLDRLRLPEFLSRK
;
A
#
# COMPACT_ATOMS: atom_id res chain seq x y z
N MET A 1 -5.01 3.28 15.21
CA MET A 1 -4.07 3.60 14.12
C MET A 1 -4.77 3.63 12.78
N TYR A 2 -5.25 2.50 12.25
CA TYR A 2 -5.98 2.49 10.97
C TYR A 2 -7.18 3.46 10.98
N ASP A 3 -7.98 3.40 12.04
CA ASP A 3 -9.21 4.22 12.18
C ASP A 3 -8.96 5.72 12.34
N GLU A 4 -7.72 6.10 12.67
CA GLU A 4 -7.33 7.50 12.78
C GLU A 4 -6.94 8.09 11.41
N SER A 5 -6.53 7.23 10.47
CA SER A 5 -6.08 7.62 9.13
C SER A 5 -7.12 7.33 8.05
N PHE A 6 -8.01 6.37 8.26
CA PHE A 6 -9.00 5.95 7.28
C PHE A 6 -10.39 5.91 7.91
N SER A 7 -11.33 6.62 7.31
CA SER A 7 -12.74 6.40 7.59
C SER A 7 -13.16 5.03 7.04
N ARG A 8 -14.02 4.33 7.79
CA ARG A 8 -14.63 3.06 7.38
C ARG A 8 -15.96 3.23 6.65
N ASP A 9 -16.47 4.46 6.57
CA ASP A 9 -17.74 4.78 5.93
C ASP A 9 -17.54 5.05 4.43
N TRP A 10 -16.79 4.17 3.75
CA TRP A 10 -16.58 4.28 2.30
C TRP A 10 -17.52 3.33 1.55
N ASP A 11 -18.09 3.83 0.47
CA ASP A 11 -18.93 3.02 -0.41
C ASP A 11 -18.04 2.17 -1.32
N GLY A 12 -18.23 0.85 -1.30
CA GLY A 12 -17.40 -0.08 -2.08
C GLY A 12 -17.49 0.07 -3.59
N GLU A 13 -18.46 0.84 -4.10
CA GLU A 13 -18.57 1.23 -5.50
C GLU A 13 -17.78 2.51 -5.84
N GLU A 14 -17.47 3.34 -4.84
CA GLU A 14 -16.72 4.60 -5.02
C GLU A 14 -15.22 4.46 -4.73
N LEU A 15 -14.81 3.33 -4.14
CA LEU A 15 -13.41 3.08 -3.81
C LEU A 15 -12.59 2.77 -5.08
N ASP A 16 -11.70 3.68 -5.45
CA ASP A 16 -10.76 3.44 -6.54
C ASP A 16 -9.81 2.26 -6.21
N ARG A 17 -9.35 1.55 -7.25
CA ARG A 17 -8.40 0.44 -7.12
C ARG A 17 -7.13 0.86 -6.38
N GLU A 18 -6.59 2.04 -6.64
CA GLU A 18 -5.41 2.57 -5.98
C GLU A 18 -5.67 2.80 -4.48
N GLU A 19 -6.82 3.36 -4.14
CA GLU A 19 -7.21 3.57 -2.74
C GLU A 19 -7.43 2.22 -2.02
N ALA A 20 -8.02 1.24 -2.69
CA ALA A 20 -8.19 -0.11 -2.15
C ALA A 20 -6.85 -0.80 -1.87
N VAL A 21 -5.87 -0.64 -2.77
CA VAL A 21 -4.50 -1.13 -2.59
C VAL A 21 -3.84 -0.44 -1.40
N TRP A 22 -3.96 0.89 -1.32
CA TRP A 22 -3.37 1.67 -0.22
C TRP A 22 -3.98 1.31 1.14
N ARG A 23 -5.31 1.19 1.21
CA ARG A 23 -6.02 0.73 2.42
C ARG A 23 -5.62 -0.70 2.79
N ALA A 24 -5.47 -1.60 1.83
CA ALA A 24 -5.02 -2.96 2.08
C ALA A 24 -3.59 -2.99 2.65
N TYR A 25 -2.69 -2.18 2.09
CA TYR A 25 -1.34 -1.98 2.61
C TYR A 25 -1.36 -1.47 4.06
N ALA A 26 -2.10 -0.38 4.30
CA ALA A 26 -2.24 0.19 5.65
C ALA A 26 -2.84 -0.79 6.65
N LEU A 27 -3.80 -1.60 6.22
CA LEU A 27 -4.40 -2.64 7.04
C LEU A 27 -3.39 -3.77 7.36
N GLY A 28 -2.48 -4.06 6.43
CA GLY A 28 -1.33 -4.93 6.64
C GLY A 28 -0.37 -4.39 7.71
N VAL A 29 -0.02 -3.11 7.60
CA VAL A 29 0.82 -2.41 8.60
C VAL A 29 0.17 -2.48 9.99
N ALA A 30 -1.12 -2.12 10.09
CA ALA A 30 -1.88 -2.19 11.35
C ALA A 30 -1.83 -3.59 11.95
N ALA A 31 -2.05 -4.62 11.10
CA ALA A 31 -2.07 -6.01 11.56
C ALA A 31 -0.73 -6.50 12.08
N ALA A 32 0.39 -6.05 11.51
CA ALA A 32 1.73 -6.33 12.02
C ALA A 32 1.99 -5.64 13.38
N LEU A 33 1.42 -4.46 13.59
CA LEU A 33 1.46 -3.73 14.87
C LEU A 33 0.43 -4.22 15.89
N GLY A 34 -0.33 -5.28 15.57
CA GLY A 34 -1.27 -5.94 16.47
C GLY A 34 -2.73 -5.54 16.31
N ASP A 35 -3.05 -4.59 15.43
CA ASP A 35 -4.43 -4.13 15.16
C ASP A 35 -4.98 -4.80 13.90
N ARG A 36 -5.84 -5.82 14.07
CA ARG A 36 -6.40 -6.59 12.95
C ARG A 36 -7.85 -6.20 12.72
N ASN A 37 -8.18 -5.89 11.47
CA ASN A 37 -9.57 -5.71 11.04
C ASN A 37 -9.93 -6.66 9.88
N PRO A 38 -10.45 -7.86 10.17
CA PRO A 38 -10.82 -8.83 9.14
C PRO A 38 -12.08 -8.44 8.36
N GLU A 39 -12.88 -7.51 8.86
CA GLU A 39 -14.08 -7.03 8.17
C GLU A 39 -13.70 -6.08 7.04
N GLU A 40 -12.90 -5.05 7.35
CA GLU A 40 -12.34 -4.13 6.34
C GLU A 40 -11.63 -4.88 5.22
N TYR A 41 -10.80 -5.87 5.58
CA TYR A 41 -10.12 -6.72 4.62
C TYR A 41 -11.09 -7.41 3.64
N ARG A 42 -12.20 -7.96 4.14
CA ARG A 42 -13.21 -8.60 3.28
C ARG A 42 -13.89 -7.61 2.34
N GLN A 43 -14.16 -6.40 2.83
CA GLN A 43 -14.76 -5.35 2.00
C GLN A 43 -13.81 -4.91 0.88
N LEU A 44 -12.51 -4.74 1.19
CA LEU A 44 -11.49 -4.44 0.18
C LEU A 44 -11.38 -5.57 -0.85
N VAL A 45 -11.39 -6.84 -0.42
CA VAL A 45 -11.40 -8.00 -1.32
C VAL A 45 -12.60 -7.98 -2.27
N ALA A 46 -13.78 -7.60 -1.77
CA ALA A 46 -14.98 -7.50 -2.58
C ALA A 46 -14.89 -6.36 -3.62
N ALA A 47 -14.27 -5.23 -3.26
CA ALA A 47 -14.14 -4.07 -4.12
C ALA A 47 -13.05 -4.23 -5.21
N ALA A 48 -11.83 -4.64 -4.83
CA ALA A 48 -10.67 -4.61 -5.72
C ALA A 48 -10.16 -5.98 -6.20
N GLY A 49 -10.67 -7.06 -5.60
CA GLY A 49 -10.31 -8.44 -5.90
C GLY A 49 -9.23 -9.00 -4.97
N ARG A 50 -9.38 -10.29 -4.64
CA ARG A 50 -8.58 -10.99 -3.63
C ARG A 50 -7.06 -10.91 -3.84
N SER A 51 -6.56 -11.27 -5.02
CA SER A 51 -5.11 -11.35 -5.26
C SER A 51 -4.38 -10.03 -5.06
N LEU A 52 -5.02 -8.92 -5.45
CA LEU A 52 -4.44 -7.59 -5.33
C LEU A 52 -4.42 -7.14 -3.86
N VAL A 53 -5.52 -7.37 -3.14
CA VAL A 53 -5.65 -7.02 -1.71
C VAL A 53 -4.73 -7.89 -0.84
N GLU A 54 -4.64 -9.19 -1.10
CA GLU A 54 -3.72 -10.10 -0.40
C GLU A 54 -2.27 -9.63 -0.55
N MET A 55 -1.85 -9.33 -1.78
CA MET A 55 -0.50 -8.87 -2.05
C MET A 55 -0.17 -7.57 -1.31
N ALA A 56 -1.04 -6.55 -1.40
CA ALA A 56 -0.83 -5.28 -0.72
C ALA A 56 -0.83 -5.43 0.81
N TYR A 57 -1.73 -6.25 1.35
CA TYR A 57 -1.80 -6.54 2.78
C TYR A 57 -0.56 -7.28 3.29
N ASP A 58 -0.06 -8.27 2.55
CA ASP A 58 1.16 -8.98 2.90
C ASP A 58 2.40 -8.09 2.80
N GLU A 59 2.44 -7.20 1.81
CA GLU A 59 3.49 -6.17 1.67
C GLU A 59 3.49 -5.25 2.88
N GLY A 60 2.33 -4.69 3.27
CA GLY A 60 2.22 -3.81 4.45
C GLY A 60 2.67 -4.48 5.75
N LYS A 61 2.34 -5.76 5.95
CA LYS A 61 2.85 -6.52 7.11
C LYS A 61 4.37 -6.65 7.08
N THR A 62 4.93 -6.93 5.89
CA THR A 62 6.36 -7.14 5.72
C THR A 62 7.14 -5.85 5.93
N SER A 63 6.68 -4.74 5.34
CA SER A 63 7.29 -3.41 5.55
C SER A 63 7.26 -3.00 7.02
N ALA A 64 6.13 -3.21 7.72
CA ALA A 64 6.01 -2.89 9.13
C ALA A 64 6.96 -3.73 10.00
N ALA A 65 7.08 -5.03 9.73
CA ALA A 65 7.97 -5.90 10.47
C ALA A 65 9.46 -5.56 10.24
N ASP A 66 9.83 -5.26 9.00
CA ASP A 66 11.20 -4.86 8.66
C ASP A 66 11.55 -3.51 9.31
N LEU A 67 10.67 -2.52 9.23
CA LEU A 67 10.90 -1.23 9.87
C LEU A 67 10.94 -1.35 11.39
N ASP A 68 10.01 -2.09 12.00
CA ASP A 68 10.01 -2.35 13.45
C ASP A 68 11.33 -3.00 13.89
N SER A 69 11.83 -3.98 13.13
CA SER A 69 13.12 -4.62 13.42
C SER A 69 14.30 -3.67 13.31
N ARG A 70 14.30 -2.76 12.33
CA ARG A 70 15.35 -1.72 12.19
C ARG A 70 15.32 -0.75 13.37
N LEU A 71 14.13 -0.28 13.74
CA LEU A 71 13.96 0.63 14.88
C LEU A 71 14.19 -0.05 16.25
N ALA A 72 14.10 -1.38 16.31
CA ALA A 72 14.43 -2.16 17.51
C ALA A 72 15.93 -2.39 17.70
N SER A 73 16.75 -2.15 16.67
CA SER A 73 18.20 -2.34 16.73
C SER A 73 18.88 -1.25 17.58
N GLU A 74 20.13 -1.49 18.01
CA GLU A 74 20.90 -0.52 18.82
C GLU A 74 21.11 0.83 18.09
N ASP A 75 21.05 0.83 16.76
CA ASP A 75 21.15 2.02 15.90
C ASP A 75 19.77 2.63 15.56
N GLY A 76 18.69 2.15 16.17
CA GLY A 76 17.34 2.63 15.93
C GLY A 76 17.14 4.07 16.39
N ASP A 77 17.07 5.00 15.44
CA ASP A 77 16.84 6.43 15.71
C ASP A 77 15.33 6.72 15.74
N VAL A 78 14.71 6.48 16.90
CA VAL A 78 13.35 6.93 17.21
C VAL A 78 13.44 8.01 18.27
N ASP A 79 13.17 9.26 17.90
CA ASP A 79 13.05 10.35 18.86
C ASP A 79 11.77 10.17 19.70
N PRO A 80 11.89 9.89 21.02
CA PRO A 80 10.73 9.71 21.89
C PRO A 80 9.91 10.99 22.07
N SER A 81 10.46 12.16 21.71
CA SER A 81 9.76 13.43 21.71
C SER A 81 8.88 13.63 20.46
N GLU A 82 9.23 12.96 19.35
CA GLU A 82 8.46 12.99 18.10
C GLU A 82 7.36 11.92 18.10
N PHE A 83 7.68 10.70 18.55
CA PHE A 83 6.75 9.59 18.58
C PHE A 83 6.57 9.02 20.01
N PRO A 84 5.32 8.89 20.50
CA PRO A 84 5.05 8.36 21.83
C PRO A 84 5.38 6.86 21.98
N SER A 85 5.50 6.13 20.87
CA SER A 85 5.90 4.72 20.87
C SER A 85 6.55 4.34 19.54
N ARG A 86 7.27 3.21 19.53
CA ARG A 86 7.89 2.68 18.31
C ARG A 86 6.86 2.26 17.27
N GLU A 87 5.76 1.64 17.71
CA GLU A 87 4.64 1.29 16.81
C GLU A 87 4.06 2.53 16.15
N ARG A 88 3.94 3.64 16.91
CA ARG A 88 3.51 4.93 16.35
C ARG A 88 4.51 5.44 15.31
N ALA A 89 5.81 5.32 15.57
CA ALA A 89 6.85 5.69 14.62
C ALA A 89 6.79 4.86 13.34
N VAL A 90 6.61 3.52 13.45
CA VAL A 90 6.43 2.63 12.30
C VAL A 90 5.22 3.03 11.47
N TRP A 91 4.07 3.21 12.12
CA TRP A 91 2.83 3.64 11.46
C TRP A 91 3.01 4.96 10.73
N SER A 92 3.49 6.00 11.43
CA SER A 92 3.62 7.34 10.86
C SER A 92 4.64 7.41 9.73
N LYS A 93 5.71 6.60 9.77
CA LYS A 93 6.71 6.56 8.69
C LYS A 93 6.21 5.83 7.44
N LEU A 94 5.36 4.81 7.59
CA LEU A 94 4.83 4.04 6.45
C LEU A 94 3.52 4.61 5.92
N ILE A 95 2.67 5.17 6.77
CA ILE A 95 1.32 5.64 6.44
C ILE A 95 1.28 7.16 6.58
N THR A 96 1.65 7.84 5.50
CA THR A 96 1.40 9.27 5.32
C THR A 96 0.16 9.44 4.46
N TYR A 97 -0.80 10.22 4.92
CA TYR A 97 -1.95 10.54 4.09
C TYR A 97 -1.52 11.58 3.05
N LYS A 98 -1.82 11.33 1.77
CA LYS A 98 -1.76 12.35 0.73
C LYS A 98 -3.03 13.17 0.87
N ASP A 99 -2.97 14.28 1.63
CA ASP A 99 -4.07 15.24 1.63
C ASP A 99 -4.36 15.64 0.17
N ALA A 100 -5.59 15.42 -0.27
CA ALA A 100 -6.04 15.71 -1.63
C ALA A 100 -6.14 17.23 -1.92
N GLU A 101 -5.49 18.07 -1.11
CA GLU A 101 -5.40 19.51 -1.30
C GLU A 101 -3.98 19.99 -0.97
N GLY A 102 -3.17 20.11 -2.03
CA GLY A 102 -1.99 20.97 -2.14
C GLY A 102 -1.05 21.08 -0.94
N GLY A 103 0.00 20.27 -0.94
CA GLY A 103 1.18 20.50 -0.11
C GLY A 103 2.21 19.41 -0.30
N ASP A 104 3.13 19.60 -1.24
CA ASP A 104 4.39 18.87 -1.26
C ASP A 104 5.08 19.10 0.09
N VAL A 105 4.97 18.15 1.00
CA VAL A 105 5.94 18.04 2.09
C VAL A 105 7.21 17.51 1.45
N GLU A 106 8.09 18.45 1.16
CA GLU A 106 9.50 18.25 0.82
C GLU A 106 10.15 17.35 1.87
N THR A 107 10.05 16.03 1.67
CA THR A 107 10.98 15.09 2.29
C THR A 107 12.35 15.39 1.69
N SER A 108 13.22 15.98 2.50
CA SER A 108 14.59 16.30 2.09
C SER A 108 15.33 15.02 1.75
N GLY A 109 15.40 14.71 0.45
CA GLY A 109 15.99 13.47 -0.03
C GLY A 109 16.05 13.39 -1.55
N SER A 110 16.81 14.29 -2.17
CA SER A 110 17.46 14.12 -3.48
C SER A 110 16.75 13.27 -4.54
N GLY A 111 15.98 13.95 -5.41
CA GLY A 111 16.08 13.72 -6.86
C GLY A 111 15.07 12.77 -7.51
N SER A 112 14.19 13.40 -8.30
CA SER A 112 13.45 12.87 -9.46
C SER A 112 12.07 12.28 -9.21
N ASP A 113 11.06 13.11 -9.51
CA ASP A 113 9.93 12.81 -10.40
C ASP A 113 9.71 11.33 -10.73
N ARG A 114 8.91 10.67 -9.90
CA ARG A 114 7.76 9.83 -10.25
C ARG A 114 7.17 9.38 -8.92
N VAL A 115 5.89 9.70 -8.75
CA VAL A 115 4.94 9.10 -7.81
C VAL A 115 5.56 7.98 -6.95
N ASP A 116 5.71 8.21 -5.64
CA ASP A 116 6.13 7.20 -4.65
C ASP A 116 5.12 6.04 -4.62
N LEU A 117 5.24 5.18 -5.62
CA LEU A 117 4.61 3.88 -5.69
C LEU A 117 5.47 2.93 -4.85
N PRO A 118 4.88 1.93 -4.18
CA PRO A 118 5.65 0.88 -3.52
C PRO A 118 6.69 0.28 -4.49
N GLU A 119 7.89 -0.10 -4.01
CA GLU A 119 9.01 -0.60 -4.83
C GLU A 119 8.62 -1.70 -5.85
N LEU A 120 7.53 -2.42 -5.59
CA LEU A 120 6.94 -3.40 -6.50
C LEU A 120 6.49 -2.82 -7.86
N LEU A 121 6.06 -1.55 -7.89
CA LEU A 121 5.58 -0.84 -9.07
C LEU A 121 6.68 0.00 -9.74
N ASP A 122 7.72 0.40 -9.00
CA ASP A 122 8.91 1.05 -9.57
C ASP A 122 9.69 0.11 -10.51
N ARG A 123 9.62 -1.20 -10.26
CA ARG A 123 10.26 -2.22 -11.11
C ARG A 123 9.51 -2.51 -12.41
N MET A 124 8.24 -2.14 -12.50
CA MET A 124 7.42 -2.32 -13.71
C MET A 124 7.27 -0.99 -14.41
N ASP A 125 8.20 -0.67 -15.30
CA ASP A 125 8.07 0.48 -16.20
C ASP A 125 6.92 0.21 -17.20
N VAL A 126 5.69 0.55 -16.78
CA VAL A 126 4.46 0.34 -17.56
C VAL A 126 4.39 1.30 -18.76
N ASP A 127 5.14 2.41 -18.73
CA ASP A 127 5.19 3.39 -19.82
C ASP A 127 6.08 2.96 -20.99
N THR A 128 7.00 2.03 -20.77
CA THR A 128 7.84 1.46 -21.85
C THR A 128 7.22 0.25 -22.56
N LEU A 129 6.05 -0.23 -22.12
CA LEU A 129 5.35 -1.31 -22.81
C LEU A 129 4.67 -0.78 -24.09
N PRO A 130 5.08 -1.20 -25.30
CA PRO A 130 4.36 -0.84 -26.51
C PRO A 130 2.94 -1.42 -26.43
N LYS A 131 1.92 -0.57 -26.41
CA LYS A 131 0.47 -0.90 -26.39
C LYS A 131 -0.03 -1.69 -27.63
N LYS A 132 0.85 -2.37 -28.37
CA LYS A 132 0.56 -2.98 -29.68
C LYS A 132 1.11 -4.40 -29.80
N ASP A 133 0.74 -5.31 -28.91
CA ASP A 133 0.93 -6.75 -29.19
C ASP A 133 -0.16 -7.65 -28.55
N LEU A 134 -1.26 -7.09 -28.04
CA LEU A 134 -2.41 -7.90 -27.58
C LEU A 134 -3.13 -8.60 -28.74
N ASP A 135 -3.11 -8.02 -29.94
CA ASP A 135 -3.73 -8.61 -31.15
C ASP A 135 -2.94 -9.82 -31.72
N ARG A 136 -1.70 -10.06 -31.27
CA ARG A 136 -0.90 -11.22 -31.70
C ARG A 136 -1.06 -12.44 -30.81
N LEU A 137 -1.72 -12.29 -29.66
CA LEU A 137 -2.05 -13.41 -28.79
C LEU A 137 -3.26 -14.15 -29.37
N ARG A 138 -3.00 -15.01 -30.35
CA ARG A 138 -4.01 -15.95 -30.84
C ARG A 138 -4.37 -16.87 -29.68
N LEU A 139 -5.58 -16.70 -29.13
CA LEU A 139 -6.11 -17.56 -28.09
C LEU A 139 -5.98 -19.02 -28.54
N PRO A 140 -5.38 -19.91 -27.74
CA PRO A 140 -5.35 -21.33 -28.06
C PRO A 140 -6.77 -21.89 -28.23
N GLU A 141 -6.96 -22.80 -29.21
CA GLU A 141 -8.27 -23.35 -29.61
C GLU A 141 -9.07 -23.99 -28.45
N PHE A 142 -8.44 -24.32 -27.32
CA PHE A 142 -9.13 -24.86 -26.15
C PHE A 142 -9.97 -23.81 -25.38
N LEU A 143 -9.72 -22.50 -25.59
CA LEU A 143 -10.48 -21.40 -24.99
C LEU A 143 -11.60 -20.87 -25.89
N SER A 144 -11.64 -21.28 -27.16
CA SER A 144 -12.76 -21.00 -28.04
C SER A 144 -13.90 -21.97 -27.72
N ARG A 145 -14.80 -21.54 -26.82
CA ARG A 145 -16.03 -22.27 -26.53
C ARG A 145 -16.89 -22.34 -27.80
N LYS A 146 -17.26 -23.57 -28.18
CA LYS A 146 -18.17 -23.90 -29.28
C LYS A 146 -19.61 -23.59 -28.94
#